data_AF-A0A060ZSK6-F1
#
_entry.id   AF-A0A060ZSK6-F1
#
_cell.length_a   1.000
_cell.length_b   1.000
_cell.length_c   1.000
_cell.angle_alpha   90.00
_cell.angle_beta   90.00
_cell.angle_gamma   90.00
#
_symmetry.space_group_name_H-M   'P 1'
#
loop_
_entity.id
_entity.type
_entity.pdbx_description
1 polymer ?
#
loop_
_entity_poly.entity_id
_entity_poly.type
_entity_poly.pdbx_seq_one_letter_code
_entity_poly.pdbx_strand_id
1 'polypeptide(L)'
;MSFCLTSAATDELWIGLNDQRNALLFEWTDRSHVTFSHWQTGEPSHGANLQEDCVLIRGKDGKWADNLCEKTYGYMCKKKASTKPVAGAPEEDSPGCKLGWIRYGSYCYKVGSETKTFDEAKQTCQQSDSILVEVADRYENAFLVSLVGLRPEKYFWSGLSNMADIDTFKWTTSSEVKFTHFNVGMPGTVSFSHNGD
;
A
#
# COMPACT_ATOMS: atom_id res chain seq x y z
N MET A 1 -0.21 -6.93 -5.41
CA MET A 1 -0.42 -5.68 -4.65
C MET A 1 0.69 -4.73 -5.05
N SER A 2 0.36 -3.62 -5.71
CA SER A 2 1.34 -2.63 -6.17
C SER A 2 1.69 -1.68 -5.03
N PHE A 3 2.97 -1.48 -4.75
CA PHE A 3 3.43 -0.56 -3.72
C PHE A 3 3.44 0.88 -4.29
N CYS A 4 2.78 1.82 -3.61
CA CYS A 4 2.88 3.24 -3.93
C CYS A 4 4.14 3.79 -3.26
N LEU A 5 5.12 4.21 -4.05
CA LEU A 5 6.35 4.86 -3.57
C LEU A 5 6.27 6.36 -3.88
N THR A 6 5.94 7.15 -2.84
CA THR A 6 6.08 8.63 -2.73
C THR A 6 5.29 9.49 -3.75
N SER A 7 5.23 10.81 -3.60
CA SER A 7 4.60 11.64 -2.55
C SER A 7 3.64 12.68 -3.17
N ALA A 8 3.54 12.78 -4.50
CA ALA A 8 2.63 13.67 -5.21
C ALA A 8 1.88 12.94 -6.34
N ALA A 9 0.68 13.42 -6.68
CA ALA A 9 -0.14 12.87 -7.77
C ALA A 9 0.53 12.94 -9.16
N THR A 10 1.64 13.67 -9.26
CA THR A 10 2.37 14.02 -10.47
C THR A 10 3.73 13.33 -10.58
N ASP A 11 4.13 12.53 -9.59
CA ASP A 11 5.44 11.88 -9.64
C ASP A 11 5.46 10.80 -10.74
N GLU A 12 6.50 10.85 -11.56
CA GLU A 12 6.81 9.86 -12.59
C GLU A 12 8.20 9.31 -12.31
N LEU A 13 8.28 8.01 -12.03
CA LEU A 13 9.51 7.36 -11.56
C LEU A 13 9.81 6.12 -12.40
N TRP A 14 11.01 6.07 -12.98
CA TRP A 14 11.52 4.89 -13.66
C TRP A 14 11.58 3.69 -12.72
N ILE A 15 11.13 2.54 -13.24
CA ILE A 15 11.32 1.22 -12.65
C ILE A 15 12.14 0.33 -13.57
N GLY A 16 12.57 -0.82 -13.07
CA GLY A 16 13.45 -1.71 -13.81
C GLY A 16 12.79 -2.55 -14.91
N LEU A 17 11.52 -2.35 -15.26
CA LEU A 17 10.81 -3.14 -16.28
C LEU A 17 11.05 -2.50 -17.66
N ASN A 18 11.35 -3.31 -18.67
CA ASN A 18 11.68 -2.86 -20.03
C ASN A 18 11.55 -4.01 -21.05
N ASP A 19 11.45 -3.74 -22.34
CA ASP A 19 11.46 -4.75 -23.41
C ASP A 19 12.56 -4.50 -24.48
N GLN A 20 13.56 -3.67 -24.16
CA GLN A 20 14.67 -3.29 -25.05
C GLN A 20 15.41 -4.45 -25.72
N ARG A 21 15.48 -5.64 -25.08
CA ARG A 21 16.14 -6.82 -25.66
C ARG A 21 15.27 -7.51 -26.71
N ASN A 22 13.98 -7.62 -26.42
CA ASN A 22 13.02 -8.39 -27.19
C ASN A 22 11.72 -7.60 -27.21
N ALA A 23 11.46 -6.89 -28.31
CA ALA A 23 10.25 -6.08 -28.45
C ALA A 23 8.99 -6.88 -28.07
N LEU A 24 8.07 -6.25 -27.33
CA LEU A 24 6.83 -6.81 -26.79
C LEU A 24 7.02 -7.84 -25.67
N LEU A 25 8.26 -8.11 -25.22
CA LEU A 25 8.56 -9.02 -24.11
C LEU A 25 9.26 -8.28 -22.97
N PHE A 26 8.44 -7.75 -22.05
CA PHE A 26 8.92 -7.05 -20.88
C PHE A 26 9.68 -7.98 -19.90
N GLU A 27 10.87 -7.55 -19.48
CA GLU A 27 11.74 -8.18 -18.50
C GLU A 27 12.24 -7.19 -17.44
N TRP A 28 12.54 -7.68 -16.25
CA TRP A 28 13.20 -6.87 -15.21
C TRP A 28 14.71 -6.79 -15.45
N THR A 29 15.29 -5.61 -15.22
CA THR A 29 16.75 -5.38 -15.26
C THR A 29 17.54 -6.27 -14.30
N ASP A 30 16.94 -6.70 -13.18
CA ASP A 30 17.55 -7.64 -12.22
C ASP A 30 17.38 -9.12 -12.61
N ARG A 31 16.77 -9.40 -13.76
CA ARG A 31 16.45 -10.73 -14.31
C ARG A 31 15.50 -11.56 -13.45
N SER A 32 14.80 -10.95 -12.50
CA SER A 32 13.70 -11.62 -11.83
C SER A 32 12.54 -11.88 -12.80
N HIS A 33 11.73 -12.90 -12.51
CA HIS A 33 10.56 -13.22 -13.31
C HIS A 33 9.49 -12.12 -13.17
N VAL A 34 8.87 -11.76 -14.29
CA VAL A 34 7.69 -10.88 -14.30
C VAL A 34 6.48 -11.68 -13.83
N THR A 35 6.14 -11.56 -12.54
CA THR A 35 5.01 -12.28 -11.91
C THR A 35 3.84 -11.36 -11.54
N PHE A 36 4.01 -10.06 -11.71
CA PHE A 36 3.01 -9.04 -11.39
C PHE A 36 3.14 -7.88 -12.39
N SER A 37 2.00 -7.36 -12.83
CA SER A 37 1.91 -6.14 -13.65
C SER A 37 0.77 -5.24 -13.17
N HIS A 38 0.96 -3.93 -13.32
CA HIS A 38 -0.03 -2.93 -12.89
C HIS A 38 -0.14 -1.79 -13.90
N TRP A 39 -0.36 -2.13 -15.17
CA TRP A 39 -0.47 -1.17 -16.25
C TRP A 39 -1.63 -0.18 -16.05
N GLN A 40 -1.42 1.05 -16.48
CA GLN A 40 -2.48 2.02 -16.67
C GLN A 40 -3.39 1.56 -17.81
N THR A 41 -4.67 1.95 -17.75
CA THR A 41 -5.61 1.68 -18.83
C THR A 41 -5.07 2.27 -20.14
N GLY A 42 -4.89 1.42 -21.14
CA GLY A 42 -4.32 1.81 -22.44
C GLY A 42 -2.81 1.55 -22.57
N GLU A 43 -2.13 1.17 -21.49
CA GLU A 43 -0.71 0.83 -21.49
C GLU A 43 -0.50 -0.71 -21.41
N PRO A 44 0.63 -1.24 -21.91
CA PRO A 44 1.65 -0.53 -22.69
C PRO A 44 1.14 -0.15 -24.08
N SER A 45 1.31 1.11 -24.47
CA SER A 45 0.77 1.65 -25.72
C SER A 45 1.71 1.45 -26.90
N HIS A 46 3.00 1.22 -26.64
CA HIS A 46 4.08 1.13 -27.62
C HIS A 46 4.05 2.30 -28.62
N GLY A 47 3.92 3.51 -28.09
CA GLY A 47 3.93 4.74 -28.86
C GLY A 47 5.21 4.94 -29.68
N ALA A 48 5.24 5.99 -30.50
CA ALA A 48 6.40 6.37 -31.31
C ALA A 48 7.00 5.25 -32.20
N ASN A 49 6.14 4.42 -32.81
CA ASN A 49 6.54 3.27 -33.64
C ASN A 49 7.25 2.14 -32.85
N LEU A 50 6.70 1.73 -31.70
CA LEU A 50 7.27 0.67 -30.86
C LEU A 50 8.65 1.02 -30.28
N GLN A 51 8.86 2.27 -29.87
CA GLN A 51 10.14 2.73 -29.27
C GLN A 51 10.03 3.01 -27.77
N GLU A 52 8.83 2.90 -27.22
CA GLU A 52 8.57 3.11 -25.79
C GLU A 52 8.96 1.86 -25.00
N ASP A 53 10.27 1.65 -24.81
CA ASP A 53 10.78 0.38 -24.30
C ASP A 53 11.05 0.39 -22.77
N CYS A 54 10.90 1.54 -22.11
CA CYS A 54 11.17 1.70 -20.68
C CYS A 54 9.90 2.00 -19.89
N VAL A 55 9.77 1.45 -18.69
CA VAL A 55 8.55 1.56 -17.89
C VAL A 55 8.74 2.47 -16.68
N LEU A 56 7.81 3.39 -16.48
CA LEU A 56 7.70 4.23 -15.30
C LEU A 56 6.42 3.96 -14.51
N ILE A 57 6.45 4.29 -13.22
CA ILE A 57 5.26 4.39 -12.37
C ILE A 57 4.80 5.84 -12.38
N ARG A 58 3.50 6.06 -12.54
CA ARG A 58 2.87 7.39 -12.44
C ARG A 58 1.50 7.35 -11.79
N GLY A 59 1.07 8.54 -11.34
CA GLY A 59 -0.27 8.77 -10.81
C GLY A 59 -0.50 8.20 -9.41
N LYS A 60 -1.64 8.57 -8.84
CA LYS A 60 -2.01 8.31 -7.45
C LYS A 60 -2.09 6.84 -7.05
N ASP A 61 -2.37 5.96 -8.02
CA ASP A 61 -2.53 4.52 -7.82
C ASP A 61 -1.24 3.73 -8.14
N GLY A 62 -0.16 4.42 -8.53
CA GLY A 62 1.10 3.78 -8.92
C GLY A 62 0.93 2.81 -10.10
N LYS A 63 0.22 3.25 -11.14
CA LYS A 63 0.06 2.48 -12.39
C LYS A 63 1.24 2.69 -13.30
N TRP A 64 1.48 1.71 -14.17
CA TRP A 64 2.66 1.65 -15.01
C TRP A 64 2.34 2.15 -16.41
N ALA A 65 3.31 2.81 -17.04
CA ALA A 65 3.26 3.23 -18.43
C ALA A 65 4.63 3.01 -19.07
N ASP A 66 4.64 2.57 -20.32
CA ASP A 66 5.82 2.56 -21.17
C ASP A 66 6.08 3.96 -21.73
N ASN A 67 7.34 4.26 -22.00
CA ASN A 67 7.78 5.56 -22.49
C ASN A 67 9.19 5.45 -23.09
N LEU A 68 9.59 6.46 -23.86
CA LEU A 68 10.91 6.57 -24.46
C LEU A 68 12.00 6.60 -23.36
N CYS A 69 12.95 5.68 -23.44
CA CYS A 69 14.04 5.51 -22.48
C CYS A 69 14.93 6.75 -22.33
N GLU A 70 14.98 7.60 -23.36
CA GLU A 70 15.79 8.82 -23.41
C GLU A 70 15.22 9.97 -22.58
N LYS A 71 13.97 9.83 -22.09
CA LYS A 71 13.36 10.85 -21.24
C LYS A 71 13.93 10.83 -19.83
N THR A 72 14.00 12.02 -19.25
CA THR A 72 14.50 12.23 -17.89
C THR A 72 13.37 12.20 -16.86
N TYR A 73 13.43 11.24 -15.95
CA TYR A 73 12.52 11.11 -14.81
C TYR A 73 13.28 10.74 -13.54
N GLY A 74 12.62 10.82 -12.38
CA GLY A 74 13.17 10.22 -11.16
C GLY A 74 13.25 8.69 -11.29
N TYR A 75 13.93 8.02 -10.37
CA TYR A 75 14.10 6.57 -10.43
C TYR A 75 14.15 5.94 -9.05
N MET A 76 13.87 4.64 -8.98
CA MET A 76 13.89 3.88 -7.73
C MET A 76 14.85 2.70 -7.79
N CYS A 77 15.71 2.59 -6.78
CA CYS A 77 16.66 1.50 -6.66
C CYS A 77 16.15 0.40 -5.71
N LYS A 78 16.43 -0.86 -6.05
CA LYS A 78 16.16 -2.02 -5.20
C LYS A 78 17.46 -2.80 -4.98
N LYS A 79 17.73 -3.18 -3.73
CA LYS A 79 18.87 -4.03 -3.37
C LYS A 79 18.40 -5.16 -2.46
N LYS A 80 19.03 -6.34 -2.56
CA LYS A 80 18.79 -7.44 -1.60
C LYS A 80 19.18 -6.98 -0.20
N ALA A 81 18.34 -7.31 0.79
CA ALA A 81 18.66 -7.09 2.19
C ALA A 81 19.94 -7.88 2.57
N SER A 82 20.79 -7.28 3.41
CA SER A 82 21.96 -7.97 3.97
C SER A 82 21.51 -9.00 5.00
N THR A 83 22.08 -10.20 4.96
CA THR A 83 21.86 -11.24 6.00
C THR A 83 22.67 -10.99 7.27
N LYS A 84 23.66 -10.09 7.22
CA LYS A 84 24.40 -9.63 8.39
C LYS A 84 23.73 -8.37 8.93
N PRO A 85 23.30 -8.35 10.20
CA PRO A 85 22.99 -7.11 10.88
C PRO A 85 24.18 -6.16 10.74
N VAL A 86 23.92 -4.91 10.40
CA VAL A 86 24.97 -3.88 10.40
C VAL A 86 25.42 -3.73 11.85
N ALA A 87 26.63 -4.19 12.16
CA ALA A 87 27.18 -4.09 13.50
C ALA A 87 27.24 -2.61 13.92
N GLY A 88 26.51 -2.24 14.98
CA GLY A 88 26.42 -0.88 15.48
C GLY A 88 25.34 0.01 14.85
N ALA A 89 24.46 -0.53 14.00
CA ALA A 89 23.24 0.21 13.62
C ALA A 89 22.31 0.31 14.86
N PRO A 90 21.76 1.50 15.19
CA PRO A 90 20.75 1.61 16.22
C PRO A 90 19.58 0.67 15.91
N GLU A 91 19.16 -0.14 16.88
CA GLU A 91 17.93 -0.95 16.81
C GLU A 91 16.67 -0.07 16.91
N GLU A 92 16.64 1.07 16.23
CA GLU A 92 15.40 1.84 16.07
C GLU A 92 14.96 1.80 14.62
N ASP A 93 14.36 0.65 14.25
CA ASP A 93 13.64 0.50 12.97
C ASP A 93 12.41 1.43 12.91
N SER A 94 12.04 2.07 14.03
CA SER A 94 10.92 3.01 14.13
C SER A 94 11.10 4.03 15.27
N PRO A 95 11.87 5.12 15.05
CA PRO A 95 12.13 6.12 16.07
C PRO A 95 10.87 6.76 16.64
N GLY A 96 10.76 6.80 17.97
CA GLY A 96 9.61 7.37 18.69
C GLY A 96 8.42 6.42 18.88
N CYS A 97 8.51 5.16 18.42
CA CYS A 97 7.52 4.12 18.70
C CYS A 97 8.02 3.14 19.77
N LYS A 98 7.10 2.49 20.49
CA LYS A 98 7.44 1.39 21.41
C LYS A 98 8.07 0.24 20.62
N LEU A 99 8.97 -0.53 21.23
CA LEU A 99 9.58 -1.70 20.58
C LEU A 99 8.53 -2.66 20.00
N GLY A 100 8.73 -3.11 18.77
CA GLY A 100 7.79 -3.97 18.03
C GLY A 100 6.60 -3.25 17.39
N TRP A 101 6.59 -1.91 17.41
CA TRP A 101 5.68 -1.08 16.62
C TRP A 101 6.41 -0.46 15.44
N ILE A 102 5.71 -0.31 14.33
CA ILE A 102 6.26 0.23 13.09
C ILE A 102 5.70 1.62 12.87
N ARG A 103 6.58 2.60 12.62
CA ARG A 103 6.20 3.99 12.41
C ARG A 103 5.78 4.24 10.96
N TYR A 104 4.65 4.92 10.77
CA TYR A 104 4.29 5.54 9.50
C TYR A 104 3.70 6.93 9.76
N GLY A 105 4.33 7.96 9.19
CA GLY A 105 4.02 9.35 9.49
C GLY A 105 4.15 9.68 10.99
N SER A 106 3.06 10.14 11.59
CA SER A 106 2.96 10.50 13.01
C SER A 106 2.40 9.39 13.90
N TYR A 107 2.15 8.21 13.34
CA TYR A 107 1.50 7.10 14.04
C TYR A 107 2.42 5.88 14.16
N CYS A 108 2.15 5.06 15.16
CA CYS A 108 2.79 3.77 15.40
C CYS A 108 1.76 2.65 15.20
N TYR A 109 2.12 1.62 14.45
CA TYR A 109 1.24 0.51 14.09
C TYR A 109 1.79 -0.82 14.62
N LYS A 110 0.89 -1.72 15.01
CA LYS A 110 1.25 -3.07 15.43
C LYS A 110 0.25 -4.07 14.89
N VAL A 111 0.76 -5.17 14.34
CA VAL A 111 -0.05 -6.30 13.87
C VAL A 111 0.00 -7.40 14.94
N GLY A 112 -1.16 -7.82 15.42
CA GLY A 112 -1.26 -8.94 16.37
C GLY A 112 -0.71 -10.25 15.78
N SER A 113 -0.07 -11.07 16.61
CA SER A 113 0.36 -12.42 16.22
C SER A 113 -0.78 -13.44 16.35
N GLU A 114 -1.72 -13.22 17.27
CA GLU A 114 -2.84 -14.13 17.55
C GLU A 114 -4.09 -13.73 16.78
N THR A 115 -4.84 -14.73 16.31
CA THR A 115 -6.19 -14.54 15.78
C THR A 115 -7.17 -14.32 16.94
N LYS A 116 -7.98 -13.26 16.86
CA LYS A 116 -8.98 -12.89 17.87
C LYS A 116 -10.31 -12.52 17.19
N THR A 117 -11.41 -12.59 17.93
CA THR A 117 -12.67 -11.96 17.51
C THR A 117 -12.50 -10.44 17.43
N PHE A 118 -13.43 -9.73 16.77
CA PHE A 118 -13.38 -8.28 16.65
C PHE A 118 -13.31 -7.59 18.03
N ASP A 119 -14.18 -8.01 18.97
CA ASP A 119 -14.25 -7.42 20.31
C ASP A 119 -12.99 -7.70 21.14
N GLU A 120 -12.45 -8.92 21.08
CA GLU A 120 -11.19 -9.27 21.74
C GLU A 120 -10.00 -8.48 21.15
N ALA A 121 -9.97 -8.28 19.82
CA ALA A 121 -8.95 -7.49 19.16
C ALA A 121 -9.05 -6.00 19.57
N LYS A 122 -10.27 -5.45 19.61
CA LYS A 122 -10.54 -4.09 20.10
C LYS A 122 -10.05 -3.90 21.54
N GLN A 123 -10.38 -4.82 22.43
CA GLN A 123 -9.93 -4.78 23.83
C GLN A 123 -8.41 -4.89 23.94
N THR A 124 -7.78 -5.76 23.14
CA THR A 124 -6.31 -5.93 23.12
C THR A 124 -5.60 -4.64 22.71
N CYS A 125 -6.11 -3.93 21.70
CA CYS A 125 -5.59 -2.62 21.31
C CYS A 125 -5.73 -1.60 22.44
N GLN A 126 -6.92 -1.52 23.07
CA GLN A 126 -7.18 -0.60 24.17
C GLN A 126 -6.25 -0.84 25.38
N GLN A 127 -5.98 -2.10 25.72
CA GLN A 127 -5.03 -2.48 26.77
C GLN A 127 -3.58 -2.05 26.46
N SER A 128 -3.26 -1.77 25.20
CA SER A 128 -1.95 -1.29 24.76
C SER A 128 -1.87 0.24 24.61
N ASP A 129 -2.85 0.97 25.16
CA ASP A 129 -3.06 2.41 24.96
C ASP A 129 -3.21 2.79 23.47
N SER A 130 -3.86 1.93 22.69
CA SER A 130 -4.10 2.12 21.26
C SER A 130 -5.53 1.77 20.86
N ILE A 131 -5.84 1.92 19.57
CA ILE A 131 -7.13 1.57 18.98
C ILE A 131 -6.94 0.58 17.83
N LEU A 132 -8.03 -0.08 17.41
CA LEU A 132 -8.04 -0.75 16.10
C LEU A 132 -7.82 0.31 15.01
N VAL A 133 -7.09 -0.06 13.96
CA VAL A 133 -6.65 0.91 12.95
C VAL A 133 -7.83 1.57 12.24
N GLU A 134 -7.79 2.90 12.14
CA GLU A 134 -8.71 3.72 11.35
C GLU A 134 -7.96 4.19 10.12
N VAL A 135 -8.50 3.94 8.93
CA VAL A 135 -7.78 4.20 7.67
C VAL A 135 -8.20 5.57 7.16
N ALA A 136 -7.29 6.54 7.26
CA ALA A 136 -7.54 7.93 6.92
C ALA A 136 -7.49 8.20 5.40
N ASP A 137 -6.58 7.54 4.69
CA ASP A 137 -6.40 7.75 3.25
C ASP A 137 -5.81 6.53 2.51
N ARG A 138 -5.66 6.68 1.19
CA ARG A 138 -5.12 5.62 0.32
C ARG A 138 -3.66 5.27 0.60
N TYR A 139 -2.88 6.20 1.12
CA TYR A 139 -1.46 6.00 1.39
C TYR A 139 -1.27 5.20 2.67
N GLU A 140 -2.04 5.51 3.71
CA GLU A 140 -2.12 4.68 4.90
C GLU A 140 -2.63 3.28 4.57
N ASN A 141 -3.68 3.15 3.74
CA ASN A 141 -4.15 1.85 3.27
C ASN A 141 -3.03 1.04 2.57
N ALA A 142 -2.27 1.67 1.68
CA ALA A 142 -1.16 1.02 0.98
C ALA A 142 -0.05 0.58 1.94
N PHE A 143 0.28 1.41 2.94
CA PHE A 143 1.20 1.04 4.01
C PHE A 143 0.70 -0.17 4.79
N LEU A 144 -0.56 -0.19 5.23
CA LEU A 144 -1.14 -1.30 5.98
C LEU A 144 -1.14 -2.61 5.17
N VAL A 145 -1.48 -2.54 3.89
CA VAL A 145 -1.40 -3.69 2.97
C VAL A 145 0.05 -4.19 2.85
N SER A 146 1.03 -3.29 2.77
CA SER A 146 2.46 -3.68 2.74
C SER A 146 2.90 -4.36 4.05
N LEU A 147 2.36 -3.90 5.17
CA LEU A 147 2.70 -4.36 6.51
C LEU A 147 2.18 -5.78 6.77
N VAL A 148 0.98 -6.11 6.29
CA VAL A 148 0.39 -7.44 6.47
C VAL A 148 0.56 -8.37 5.27
N GLY A 149 0.96 -7.87 4.09
CA GLY A 149 0.89 -8.62 2.83
C GLY A 149 1.81 -9.84 2.72
N LEU A 150 2.83 -9.97 3.57
CA LEU A 150 3.71 -11.15 3.64
C LEU A 150 3.31 -12.15 4.73
N ARG A 151 2.27 -11.84 5.50
CA ARG A 151 1.73 -12.71 6.54
C ARG A 151 0.88 -13.84 5.93
N PRO A 152 0.87 -15.04 6.53
CA PRO A 152 0.06 -16.16 6.05
C PRO A 152 -1.45 -16.02 6.34
N GLU A 153 -1.85 -15.16 7.28
CA GLU A 153 -3.25 -14.98 7.64
C GLU A 153 -4.05 -14.31 6.52
N LYS A 154 -5.30 -14.77 6.35
CA LYS A 154 -6.16 -14.30 5.25
C LYS A 154 -6.82 -12.95 5.51
N TYR A 155 -7.08 -12.61 6.76
CA TYR A 155 -7.86 -11.44 7.14
C TYR A 155 -7.30 -10.80 8.41
N PHE A 156 -7.42 -9.48 8.48
CA PHE A 156 -7.00 -8.66 9.61
C PHE A 156 -8.13 -7.68 9.97
N TRP A 157 -8.39 -7.49 11.26
CA TRP A 157 -9.40 -6.54 11.71
C TRP A 157 -8.92 -5.09 11.52
N SER A 158 -9.85 -4.22 11.13
CA SER A 158 -9.72 -2.76 11.23
C SER A 158 -10.79 -2.22 12.19
N GLY A 159 -10.75 -0.93 12.51
CA GLY A 159 -11.72 -0.30 13.41
C GLY A 159 -13.10 0.00 12.80
N LEU A 160 -13.34 -0.32 11.53
CA LEU A 160 -14.61 0.00 10.87
C LEU A 160 -15.67 -1.05 11.21
N SER A 161 -16.81 -0.64 11.78
CA SER A 161 -17.93 -1.56 12.05
C SER A 161 -19.30 -0.87 12.02
N ASN A 162 -20.34 -1.66 11.78
CA ASN A 162 -21.76 -1.26 11.86
C ASN A 162 -22.45 -1.88 13.09
N MET A 163 -21.68 -2.26 14.11
CA MET A 163 -22.22 -2.91 15.32
C MET A 163 -23.09 -1.96 16.16
N ALA A 164 -22.80 -0.65 16.12
CA ALA A 164 -23.57 0.35 16.84
C ALA A 164 -24.86 0.75 16.09
N ASP A 165 -24.85 0.62 14.76
CA ASP A 165 -25.94 1.00 13.86
C ASP A 165 -25.81 0.16 12.60
N ILE A 166 -26.77 -0.77 12.39
CA ILE A 166 -26.68 -1.75 11.31
C ILE A 166 -26.65 -1.09 9.92
N ASP A 167 -27.21 0.11 9.80
CA ASP A 167 -27.36 0.87 8.55
C ASP A 167 -26.18 1.82 8.29
N THR A 168 -25.20 1.92 9.20
CA THR A 168 -24.05 2.83 9.02
C THR A 168 -22.76 2.27 9.62
N PHE A 169 -21.70 2.22 8.79
CA PHE A 169 -20.35 1.93 9.26
C PHE A 169 -19.71 3.16 9.91
N LYS A 170 -19.13 2.97 11.11
CA LYS A 170 -18.42 4.01 11.86
C LYS A 170 -17.10 3.46 12.39
N TRP A 171 -16.16 4.36 12.63
CA TRP A 171 -14.92 4.03 13.30
C TRP A 171 -15.12 3.83 14.82
N THR A 172 -14.28 3.02 15.45
CA THR A 172 -14.37 2.74 16.89
C THR A 172 -14.23 3.98 17.79
N THR A 173 -13.61 5.06 17.31
CA THR A 173 -13.42 6.30 18.10
C THR A 173 -14.38 7.44 17.75
N SER A 174 -15.45 7.16 16.98
CA SER A 174 -16.39 8.18 16.47
C SER A 174 -15.79 9.18 15.47
N SER A 175 -14.57 8.95 15.00
CA SER A 175 -14.00 9.65 13.85
C SER A 175 -14.89 9.54 12.61
N GLU A 176 -14.84 10.57 11.77
CA GLU A 176 -15.54 10.59 10.48
C GLU A 176 -14.90 9.59 9.49
N VAL A 177 -15.74 8.88 8.72
CA VAL A 177 -15.27 7.95 7.68
C VAL A 177 -15.03 8.73 6.37
N LYS A 178 -13.78 9.13 6.14
CA LYS A 178 -13.37 9.91 4.95
C LYS A 178 -12.86 9.06 3.79
N PHE A 179 -12.48 7.81 4.07
CA PHE A 179 -11.91 6.89 3.10
C PHE A 179 -12.50 5.51 3.27
N THR A 180 -12.76 4.85 2.15
CA THR A 180 -13.22 3.45 2.13
C THR A 180 -12.50 2.70 1.01
N HIS A 181 -12.19 1.43 1.27
CA HIS A 181 -11.58 0.52 0.31
C HIS A 181 -12.28 -0.84 0.35
N PHE A 182 -13.58 -0.81 0.05
CA PHE A 182 -14.41 -2.01 0.07
C PHE A 182 -14.04 -2.96 -1.06
N ASN A 183 -14.08 -4.26 -0.76
CA ASN A 183 -14.00 -5.30 -1.78
C ASN A 183 -15.24 -5.27 -2.69
N VAL A 184 -15.12 -5.89 -3.87
CA VAL A 184 -16.25 -6.05 -4.79
C VAL A 184 -17.45 -6.67 -4.06
N GLY A 185 -18.61 -6.01 -4.14
CA GLY A 185 -19.84 -6.44 -3.47
C GLY A 185 -20.00 -6.01 -2.01
N MET A 186 -19.02 -5.28 -1.45
CA MET A 186 -19.09 -4.74 -0.07
C MET A 186 -19.40 -3.23 -0.09
N PRO A 187 -20.02 -2.67 0.96
CA PRO A 187 -20.53 -3.35 2.16
C PRO A 187 -21.91 -4.02 1.96
N GLY A 188 -22.46 -3.99 0.74
CA GLY A 188 -23.87 -4.32 0.46
C GLY A 188 -24.72 -3.05 0.35
N THR A 189 -26.04 -3.15 0.56
CA THR A 189 -26.94 -1.98 0.65
C THR A 189 -26.82 -1.34 2.02
N VAL A 190 -25.84 -0.47 2.23
CA VAL A 190 -25.69 0.33 3.46
C VAL A 190 -25.48 1.77 3.04
N SER A 191 -26.33 2.69 3.52
CA SER A 191 -26.28 4.11 3.18
C SER A 191 -25.14 4.80 3.91
N PHE A 192 -24.20 5.42 3.18
CA PHE A 192 -23.29 6.38 3.79
C PHE A 192 -24.07 7.66 4.06
N SER A 193 -24.18 8.06 5.32
CA SER A 193 -24.60 9.42 5.67
C SER A 193 -23.48 10.39 5.29
N HIS A 194 -23.51 10.88 4.04
CA HIS A 194 -22.89 12.16 3.73
C HIS A 194 -23.73 13.22 4.46
N ASN A 195 -23.23 13.70 5.60
CA ASN A 195 -23.66 15.00 6.09
C ASN A 195 -23.06 16.03 5.15
N GLY A 196 -23.92 16.58 4.28
CA GLY A 196 -23.57 17.72 3.45
C GLY A 196 -23.45 19.00 4.29
N ASP A 197 -22.51 19.83 3.88
CA ASP A 197 -22.71 21.27 3.66
C ASP A 197 -22.16 21.60 2.26
#